data_AF-A0A4Q6BRI0-F1
#
_entry.id   AF-A0A4Q6BRI0-F1
#
_cell.length_a   1.000
_cell.length_b   1.000
_cell.length_c   1.000
_cell.angle_alpha   90.00
_cell.angle_beta   90.00
_cell.angle_gamma   90.00
#
_symmetry.space_group_name_H-M   'P 1'
#
loop_
_entity.id
_entity.type
_entity.pdbx_description
1 polymer ?
#
loop_
_entity_poly.entity_id
_entity_poly.type
_entity_poly.pdbx_seq_one_letter_code
_entity_poly.pdbx_strand_id
1 'polypeptide(L)'
;MTPTGGASLHHTPRLVCTFCRNEEALPHDAAERHHHLRLRLFQLQRARETAEAPMKAFAQIKQVWPPALLVMGLMGSVQVFSFLRSYGAGVRQLSTVVFAAWPIGIFFGLVAGWLAMSHAFAKHLQPLVRARAPRAAGLAARCRCCGADLPPVRAPEVTCQYCAAVNFLDPILASRTSDLLRAEADEYDRRVRGWMQDPAVFEAPSRAFYTYGGLVAVSVTVVAAGAMLALG
;
A
#
# COMPACT_ATOMS: atom_id res chain seq x y z
N MET A 1 6.67 15.02 28.46
CA MET A 1 7.63 14.58 27.43
C MET A 1 7.94 15.78 26.54
N THR A 2 9.02 16.47 26.86
CA THR A 2 9.50 17.65 26.13
C THR A 2 10.22 17.19 24.87
N PRO A 3 9.86 17.70 23.67
CA PRO A 3 10.65 17.45 22.48
C PRO A 3 12.01 18.15 22.66
N THR A 4 13.03 17.37 23.01
CA THR A 4 14.40 17.84 23.09
C THR A 4 14.88 18.21 21.69
N GLY A 5 15.08 19.51 21.49
CA GLY A 5 16.02 20.14 20.56
C GLY A 5 15.99 19.63 19.12
N GLY A 6 15.55 20.48 18.19
CA GLY A 6 15.87 20.32 16.78
C GLY A 6 17.38 20.16 16.62
N ALA A 7 17.84 18.93 16.46
CA ALA A 7 19.24 18.59 16.29
C ALA A 7 19.71 19.28 15.01
N SER A 8 20.47 20.37 15.17
CA SER A 8 21.08 21.04 14.03
C SER A 8 21.96 20.00 13.31
N LEU A 9 21.73 19.83 12.01
CA LEU A 9 22.50 18.91 11.16
C LEU A 9 23.99 19.28 11.07
N HIS A 10 24.40 20.38 11.70
CA HIS A 10 25.73 20.97 11.66
C HIS A 10 26.57 20.75 12.93
N HIS A 11 26.08 20.00 13.93
CA HIS A 11 26.93 19.68 15.08
C HIS A 11 28.06 18.71 14.68
N THR A 12 29.29 19.12 14.98
CA THR A 12 30.50 18.30 14.83
C THR A 12 30.36 17.04 15.67
N PRO A 13 30.40 15.83 15.08
CA PRO A 13 30.26 14.59 15.82
C PRO A 13 31.38 14.45 16.87
N ARG A 14 31.03 14.00 18.07
CA ARG A 14 31.97 13.70 19.16
C ARG A 14 31.98 12.20 19.45
N LEU A 15 33.16 11.64 19.72
CA LEU A 15 33.29 10.28 20.25
C LEU A 15 33.11 10.35 21.75
N VAL A 16 32.17 9.56 22.28
CA VAL A 16 32.00 9.40 23.71
C VAL A 16 32.49 8.02 24.08
N CYS A 17 33.52 7.94 24.92
CA CYS A 17 33.97 6.66 25.46
C CYS A 17 32.92 6.12 26.44
N THR A 18 32.38 4.92 26.21
CA THR A 18 31.35 4.33 27.07
C THR A 18 31.83 4.03 28.49
N PHE A 19 33.14 3.86 28.70
CA PHE A 19 33.72 3.55 30.01
C PHE A 19 34.00 4.81 30.85
N CYS A 20 34.81 5.74 30.33
CA CYS A 20 35.25 6.93 31.08
C CYS A 20 34.42 8.19 30.78
N ARG A 21 33.49 8.13 29.82
CA ARG A 21 32.66 9.26 29.35
C ARG A 21 33.44 10.47 28.84
N ASN A 22 34.73 10.32 28.55
CA ASN A 22 35.48 11.40 27.91
C ASN A 22 34.94 11.64 26.49
N GLU A 23 34.83 12.92 26.13
CA GLU A 23 34.38 13.35 24.81
C GLU A 23 35.57 13.86 24.00
N GLU A 24 35.79 13.28 22.83
CA GLU A 24 36.82 13.74 21.89
C GLU A 24 36.17 14.18 20.58
N ALA A 25 36.61 15.31 20.03
CA ALA A 25 36.12 15.77 18.74
C ALA A 25 36.65 14.85 17.63
N LEU A 26 35.79 14.47 16.67
CA LEU A 26 36.27 13.73 15.50
C LEU A 26 37.30 14.57 14.72
N PRO A 27 38.40 13.96 14.25
CA PRO A 27 39.24 14.55 13.21
C PRO A 27 38.38 15.01 12.02
N HIS A 28 38.77 16.11 11.37
CA HIS A 28 37.96 16.76 10.33
C HIS A 28 37.58 15.80 9.18
N ASP A 29 38.53 14.99 8.72
CA ASP A 29 38.35 14.00 7.66
C ASP A 29 37.40 12.85 8.06
N ALA A 30 37.42 12.44 9.32
CA ALA A 30 36.48 11.47 9.87
C ALA A 30 35.08 12.11 10.00
N ALA A 31 34.99 13.38 10.39
CA ALA A 31 33.74 14.10 10.53
C ALA A 31 33.02 14.27 9.19
N GLU A 32 33.76 14.59 8.11
CA GLU A 32 33.22 14.65 6.75
C GLU A 32 32.70 13.29 6.27
N ARG A 33 33.48 12.23 6.47
CA ARG A 33 33.06 10.85 6.13
C ARG A 33 31.81 10.44 6.89
N HIS A 34 31.75 10.76 8.18
CA HIS A 34 30.57 10.53 9.00
C HIS A 34 29.34 11.29 8.49
N HIS A 35 29.50 12.57 8.12
CA HIS A 35 28.41 13.38 7.56
C HIS A 35 27.88 12.78 6.25
N HIS A 36 28.77 12.42 5.33
CA HIS A 36 28.39 11.80 4.06
C HIS A 36 27.68 10.45 4.25
N LEU A 37 28.17 9.59 5.15
CA LEU A 37 27.49 8.34 5.49
C LEU A 37 26.10 8.58 6.08
N ARG A 38 25.97 9.56 6.99
CA ARG A 38 24.69 9.92 7.59
C ARG A 38 23.69 10.42 6.54
N LEU A 39 24.13 11.25 5.60
CA LEU A 39 23.29 11.70 4.48
C LEU A 39 22.82 10.53 3.62
N ARG A 40 23.71 9.58 3.28
CA ARG A 40 23.33 8.37 2.54
C ARG A 40 22.32 7.52 3.31
N LEU A 41 22.51 7.34 4.61
CA LEU A 41 21.57 6.61 5.45
C LEU A 41 20.20 7.30 5.51
N PHE A 42 20.16 8.63 5.61
CA PHE A 42 18.92 9.40 5.54
C PHE A 42 18.21 9.25 4.17
N GLN A 43 18.96 9.31 3.07
CA GLN A 43 18.41 9.10 1.74
C GLN A 43 17.84 7.69 1.58
N LEU A 44 18.53 6.67 2.08
CA LEU A 44 18.04 5.28 2.10
C LEU A 44 16.80 5.14 2.98
N GLN A 45 16.77 5.78 4.15
CA GLN A 45 15.59 5.78 5.02
C GLN A 45 14.40 6.43 4.33
N ARG A 46 14.57 7.59 3.70
CA ARG A 46 13.50 8.27 2.97
C ARG A 46 13.01 7.47 1.75
N ALA A 47 13.93 6.86 1.00
CA ALA A 47 13.61 5.96 -0.09
C ALA A 47 12.81 4.73 0.39
N ARG A 48 13.13 4.23 1.59
CA ARG A 48 12.39 3.14 2.20
C ARG A 48 11.02 3.57 2.70
N GLU A 49 10.90 4.69 3.39
CA GLU A 49 9.63 5.21 3.87
C GLU A 49 8.67 5.48 2.70
N THR A 50 9.16 6.04 1.60
CA THR A 50 8.38 6.25 0.37
C THR A 50 7.96 4.93 -0.28
N ALA A 51 8.80 3.90 -0.27
CA ALA A 51 8.44 2.56 -0.76
C ALA A 51 7.44 1.82 0.15
N GLU A 52 7.48 2.07 1.47
CA GLU A 52 6.58 1.44 2.45
C GLU A 52 5.25 2.18 2.62
N ALA A 53 5.22 3.50 2.39
CA ALA A 53 4.03 4.35 2.52
C ALA A 53 2.78 3.81 1.80
N PRO A 54 2.81 3.41 0.50
CA PRO A 54 1.63 2.91 -0.18
C PRO A 54 1.12 1.61 0.42
N MET A 55 2.00 0.78 0.99
CA MET A 55 1.59 -0.45 1.66
C MET A 55 0.87 -0.17 2.97
N LYS A 56 1.39 0.77 3.77
CA LYS A 56 0.77 1.17 5.04
C LYS A 56 -0.61 1.78 4.77
N ALA A 57 -0.70 2.65 3.77
CA ALA A 57 -1.97 3.20 3.32
C ALA A 57 -2.94 2.10 2.87
N PHE A 58 -2.49 1.15 2.05
CA PHE A 58 -3.35 0.05 1.59
C PHE A 58 -3.78 -0.89 2.72
N ALA A 59 -2.89 -1.21 3.66
CA ALA A 59 -3.22 -2.02 4.84
C ALA A 59 -4.29 -1.33 5.69
N GLN A 60 -4.13 -0.03 5.94
CA GLN A 60 -5.12 0.78 6.65
C GLN A 60 -6.47 0.83 5.89
N ILE A 61 -6.42 1.07 4.57
CA ILE A 61 -7.61 1.03 3.70
C ILE A 61 -8.31 -0.32 3.80
N LYS A 62 -7.59 -1.43 3.69
CA LYS A 62 -8.16 -2.78 3.76
C LYS A 62 -8.79 -3.08 5.11
N GLN A 63 -8.29 -2.51 6.21
CA GLN A 63 -8.86 -2.66 7.53
C GLN A 63 -10.12 -1.81 7.74
N VAL A 64 -10.14 -0.59 7.18
CA VAL A 64 -11.23 0.38 7.40
C VAL A 64 -12.39 0.23 6.41
N TRP A 65 -12.11 -0.23 5.18
CA TRP A 65 -13.11 -0.27 4.12
C TRP A 65 -14.23 -1.30 4.30
N PRO A 66 -13.96 -2.57 4.69
CA PRO A 66 -15.03 -3.55 4.87
C PRO A 66 -16.15 -3.10 5.84
N PRO A 67 -15.84 -2.58 7.05
CA PRO A 67 -16.90 -2.09 7.93
C PRO A 67 -17.60 -0.85 7.35
N ALA A 68 -16.89 0.05 6.67
CA ALA A 68 -17.49 1.20 6.02
C ALA A 68 -18.48 0.80 4.90
N LEU A 69 -18.08 -0.14 4.04
CA LEU A 69 -18.95 -0.70 2.99
C LEU A 69 -20.17 -1.40 3.61
N LEU A 70 -19.99 -2.15 4.69
CA LEU A 70 -21.10 -2.81 5.37
C LEU A 70 -22.13 -1.79 5.90
N VAL A 71 -21.68 -0.72 6.55
CA VAL A 71 -22.55 0.36 7.04
C VAL A 71 -23.26 1.07 5.88
N MET A 72 -22.54 1.41 4.81
CA MET A 72 -23.12 2.04 3.62
C MET A 72 -24.15 1.14 2.94
N GLY A 73 -23.88 -0.16 2.84
CA GLY A 73 -24.81 -1.15 2.29
C GLY A 73 -26.08 -1.27 3.12
N LEU A 74 -25.96 -1.27 4.45
CA LEU A 74 -27.10 -1.29 5.37
C LEU A 74 -27.96 -0.02 5.22
N MET A 75 -27.33 1.16 5.23
CA MET A 75 -28.04 2.43 5.03
C MET A 75 -28.74 2.50 3.67
N GLY A 76 -28.06 2.09 2.60
CA GLY A 76 -28.65 2.02 1.25
C GLY A 76 -29.84 1.07 1.19
N SER A 77 -29.76 -0.08 1.86
CA SER A 77 -30.86 -1.05 1.93
C SER A 77 -32.09 -0.48 2.64
N VAL A 78 -31.90 0.26 3.74
CA VAL A 78 -32.99 0.95 4.45
C VAL A 78 -33.64 2.01 3.55
N GLN A 79 -32.85 2.80 2.82
CA GLN A 79 -33.38 3.81 1.90
C GLN A 79 -34.21 3.18 0.76
N VAL A 80 -33.72 2.08 0.18
CA VAL A 80 -34.47 1.33 -0.85
C VAL A 80 -35.77 0.77 -0.28
N PHE A 81 -35.73 0.21 0.93
CA PHE A 81 -36.93 -0.30 1.60
C PHE A 81 -37.96 0.81 1.88
N SER A 82 -37.51 1.96 2.38
CA SER A 82 -38.37 3.13 2.59
C SER A 82 -38.98 3.62 1.27
N PHE A 83 -38.19 3.67 0.20
CA PHE A 83 -38.68 4.05 -1.13
C PHE A 83 -39.75 3.08 -1.64
N LEU A 84 -39.51 1.76 -1.56
CA LEU A 84 -40.48 0.74 -1.99
C LEU A 84 -41.81 0.86 -1.22
N ARG A 85 -41.75 1.17 0.08
CA ARG A 85 -42.94 1.41 0.90
C ARG A 85 -43.69 2.67 0.47
N SER A 86 -42.98 3.75 0.16
CA SER A 86 -43.58 5.00 -0.32
C SER A 86 -44.11 4.92 -1.76
N TYR A 87 -43.51 4.08 -2.60
CA TYR A 87 -43.91 3.89 -3.99
C TYR A 87 -45.32 3.30 -4.10
N GLY A 88 -45.71 2.41 -3.17
CA GLY A 88 -47.07 1.89 -3.05
C GLY A 88 -48.14 2.96 -2.75
N ALA A 89 -47.75 4.16 -2.32
CA ALA A 89 -48.65 5.28 -2.04
C ALA A 89 -48.88 6.22 -3.26
N GLY A 90 -48.38 5.87 -4.45
CA GLY A 90 -48.69 6.58 -5.69
C GLY A 90 -47.78 7.77 -6.05
N VAL A 91 -46.67 7.98 -5.34
CA VAL A 91 -45.71 9.05 -5.64
C VAL A 91 -44.73 8.59 -6.73
N ARG A 92 -44.89 9.13 -7.96
CA ARG A 92 -44.10 8.75 -9.16
C ARG A 92 -43.23 9.88 -9.72
N GLN A 93 -42.64 10.70 -8.87
CA GLN A 93 -41.72 11.74 -9.34
C GLN A 93 -40.37 11.13 -9.74
N LEU A 94 -39.91 11.43 -10.96
CA LEU A 94 -38.61 10.99 -11.49
C LEU A 94 -37.45 11.35 -10.54
N SER A 95 -37.51 12.52 -9.91
CA SER A 95 -36.53 12.96 -8.91
C SER A 95 -36.41 11.98 -7.76
N THR A 96 -37.52 11.46 -7.24
CA THR A 96 -37.53 10.48 -6.14
C THR A 96 -36.92 9.14 -6.56
N VAL A 97 -37.20 8.69 -7.80
CA VAL A 97 -36.63 7.46 -8.37
C VAL A 97 -35.11 7.58 -8.48
N VAL A 98 -34.61 8.68 -9.05
CA VAL A 98 -33.17 8.92 -9.20
C VAL A 98 -32.50 9.03 -7.83
N PHE A 99 -33.13 9.72 -6.88
CA PHE A 99 -32.60 9.87 -5.52
C PHE A 99 -32.53 8.54 -4.76
N ALA A 100 -33.46 7.62 -5.01
CA ALA A 100 -33.44 6.27 -4.45
C ALA A 100 -32.42 5.34 -5.13
N ALA A 101 -32.22 5.49 -6.45
CA ALA A 101 -31.27 4.69 -7.22
C ALA A 101 -29.79 5.09 -6.98
N TRP A 102 -29.54 6.36 -6.67
CA TRP A 102 -28.20 6.92 -6.53
C TRP A 102 -27.34 6.25 -5.42
N PRO A 103 -27.84 6.04 -4.18
CA PRO A 103 -27.11 5.31 -3.15
C PRO A 103 -26.76 3.87 -3.55
N ILE A 104 -27.63 3.20 -4.32
CA ILE A 104 -27.38 1.85 -4.84
C ILE A 104 -26.18 1.88 -5.79
N GLY A 105 -26.21 2.81 -6.76
CA GLY A 105 -25.10 3.00 -7.68
C GLY A 105 -23.79 3.28 -6.97
N ILE A 106 -23.77 4.25 -6.04
CA ILE A 106 -22.57 4.56 -5.24
C ILE A 106 -22.06 3.31 -4.53
N PHE A 107 -22.93 2.56 -3.85
CA PHE A 107 -22.52 1.38 -3.10
C PHE A 107 -21.84 0.34 -4.00
N PHE A 108 -22.47 -0.04 -5.11
CA PHE A 108 -21.89 -1.01 -6.05
C PHE A 108 -20.62 -0.47 -6.71
N GLY A 109 -20.55 0.83 -6.99
CA GLY A 109 -19.34 1.49 -7.46
C GLY A 109 -18.19 1.40 -6.47
N LEU A 110 -18.42 1.70 -5.19
CA LEU A 110 -17.40 1.58 -4.15
C LEU A 110 -16.91 0.14 -3.98
N VAL A 111 -17.81 -0.85 -4.03
CA VAL A 111 -17.45 -2.28 -3.97
C VAL A 111 -16.60 -2.67 -5.17
N ALA A 112 -17.03 -2.31 -6.39
CA ALA A 112 -16.29 -2.63 -7.61
C ALA A 112 -14.91 -1.95 -7.65
N GLY A 113 -14.84 -0.68 -7.26
CA GLY A 113 -13.59 0.06 -7.13
C GLY A 113 -12.65 -0.61 -6.11
N TRP A 114 -13.16 -1.00 -4.94
CA TRP A 114 -12.38 -1.67 -3.90
C TRP A 114 -11.82 -3.03 -4.37
N LEU A 115 -12.64 -3.82 -5.07
CA LEU A 115 -12.22 -5.09 -5.66
C LEU A 115 -11.14 -4.88 -6.73
N ALA A 116 -11.35 -3.91 -7.64
CA ALA A 116 -10.38 -3.60 -8.69
C ALA A 116 -9.05 -3.09 -8.13
N MET A 117 -9.11 -2.21 -7.12
CA MET A 117 -7.94 -1.74 -6.40
C MET A 117 -7.20 -2.89 -5.70
N SER A 118 -7.94 -3.78 -5.03
CA SER A 118 -7.35 -4.95 -4.35
C SER A 118 -6.70 -5.91 -5.33
N HIS A 119 -7.32 -6.14 -6.48
CA HIS A 119 -6.77 -6.94 -7.56
C HIS A 119 -5.50 -6.31 -8.15
N ALA A 120 -5.54 -5.00 -8.46
CA ALA A 120 -4.40 -4.26 -8.97
C ALA A 120 -3.24 -4.24 -7.96
N PHE A 121 -3.53 -4.07 -6.66
CA PHE A 121 -2.55 -4.16 -5.59
C PHE A 121 -1.89 -5.55 -5.56
N ALA A 122 -2.69 -6.62 -5.58
CA ALA A 122 -2.17 -7.99 -5.58
C ALA A 122 -1.30 -8.28 -6.81
N LYS A 123 -1.69 -7.74 -7.97
CA LYS A 123 -0.99 -7.96 -9.24
C LYS A 123 0.31 -7.15 -9.36
N HIS A 124 0.28 -5.88 -8.99
CA HIS A 124 1.38 -4.93 -9.28
C HIS A 124 2.25 -4.62 -8.06
N LEU A 125 1.65 -4.47 -6.87
CA LEU A 125 2.38 -4.06 -5.68
C LEU A 125 2.87 -5.26 -4.88
N GLN A 126 2.06 -6.32 -4.71
CA GLN A 126 2.46 -7.48 -3.91
C GLN A 126 3.83 -8.09 -4.30
N PRO A 127 4.21 -8.19 -5.59
CA PRO A 127 5.54 -8.66 -5.96
C PRO A 127 6.68 -7.80 -5.40
N LEU A 128 6.50 -6.48 -5.33
CA LEU A 128 7.48 -5.51 -4.81
C LEU A 128 7.62 -5.58 -3.27
N VAL A 129 6.72 -6.30 -2.61
CA VAL A 129 6.57 -6.36 -1.16
C VAL A 129 7.05 -7.69 -0.57
N ARG A 130 7.19 -8.70 -1.44
CA ARG A 130 7.72 -10.00 -1.07
C ARG A 130 9.20 -9.89 -0.67
N ALA A 131 9.61 -10.77 0.23
CA ALA A 131 11.03 -11.03 0.44
C ALA A 131 11.69 -11.44 -0.89
N ARG A 132 12.97 -11.14 -1.05
CA ARG A 132 13.75 -11.62 -2.19
C ARG A 132 13.99 -13.11 -2.05
N ALA A 133 14.08 -13.78 -3.19
CA ALA A 133 14.40 -15.19 -3.24
C ALA A 133 15.74 -15.48 -2.53
N PRO A 134 15.87 -16.64 -1.87
CA PRO A 134 17.14 -17.06 -1.29
C PRO A 134 18.21 -17.21 -2.38
N ARG A 135 19.49 -17.11 -2.02
CA ARG A 135 20.60 -17.24 -3.00
C ARG A 135 20.72 -18.65 -3.58
N ALA A 136 20.22 -19.66 -2.86
CA ALA A 136 20.16 -21.05 -3.27
C ALA A 136 18.94 -21.72 -2.63
N ALA A 137 18.51 -22.85 -3.19
CA ALA A 137 17.43 -23.65 -2.62
C ALA A 137 17.76 -24.08 -1.18
N GLY A 138 16.78 -23.97 -0.28
CA GLY A 138 16.94 -24.32 1.14
C GLY A 138 17.61 -23.26 2.03
N LEU A 139 18.11 -22.15 1.46
CA LEU A 139 18.62 -21.01 2.24
C LEU A 139 17.50 -20.06 2.69
N ALA A 140 17.84 -19.18 3.63
CA ALA A 140 16.96 -18.13 4.11
C ALA A 140 16.57 -17.14 3.00
N ALA A 141 15.30 -16.72 2.99
CA ALA A 141 14.85 -15.61 2.16
C ALA A 141 15.61 -14.33 2.53
N ARG A 142 15.69 -13.38 1.59
CA ARG A 142 16.44 -12.13 1.79
C ARG A 142 15.52 -10.93 1.95
N CYS A 143 15.94 -9.95 2.73
CA CYS A 143 15.22 -8.71 2.88
C CYS A 143 15.13 -7.97 1.54
N ARG A 144 13.93 -7.50 1.18
CA ARG A 144 13.70 -6.75 -0.06
C ARG A 144 14.43 -5.40 -0.10
N CYS A 145 14.64 -4.80 1.06
CA CYS A 145 15.26 -3.49 1.21
C CYS A 145 16.79 -3.56 1.27
N CYS A 146 17.36 -4.29 2.23
CA CYS A 146 18.81 -4.33 2.44
C CYS A 146 19.50 -5.59 1.91
N GLY A 147 18.74 -6.62 1.47
CA GLY A 147 19.30 -7.87 0.96
C GLY A 147 19.85 -8.83 2.02
N ALA A 148 19.81 -8.47 3.31
CA ALA A 148 20.25 -9.33 4.41
C ALA A 148 19.35 -10.57 4.56
N ASP A 149 19.92 -11.68 5.03
CA ASP A 149 19.18 -12.91 5.25
C ASP A 149 18.15 -12.72 6.38
N LEU A 150 16.93 -13.22 6.14
CA LEU A 150 15.83 -13.16 7.09
C LEU A 150 15.86 -14.41 7.98
N PRO A 151 15.47 -14.29 9.27
CA PRO A 151 15.39 -15.45 10.13
C PRO A 151 14.38 -16.47 9.56
N PRO A 152 14.60 -17.77 9.77
CA PRO A 152 13.64 -18.80 9.36
C PRO A 152 12.39 -18.69 10.24
N VAL A 153 11.34 -18.03 9.73
CA VAL A 153 10.05 -17.89 10.42
C VAL A 153 8.96 -18.53 9.56
N ARG A 154 8.01 -19.21 10.21
CA ARG A 154 6.81 -19.78 9.54
C ARG A 154 5.66 -18.76 9.41
N ALA A 155 5.86 -17.53 9.88
CA ALA A 155 4.88 -16.47 9.77
C ALA A 155 4.89 -15.90 8.34
N PRO A 156 3.73 -15.46 7.82
CA PRO A 156 3.63 -14.83 6.50
C PRO A 156 4.35 -13.48 6.43
N GLU A 157 4.67 -12.89 7.57
CA GLU A 157 5.31 -11.58 7.72
C GLU A 157 6.55 -11.69 8.62
N VAL A 158 7.66 -11.10 8.19
CA VAL A 158 8.91 -11.04 8.96
C VAL A 158 9.55 -9.65 8.85
N THR A 159 9.90 -9.08 10.01
CA THR A 159 10.63 -7.82 10.11
C THR A 159 12.12 -8.09 10.05
N CYS A 160 12.83 -7.43 9.14
CA CYS A 160 14.28 -7.55 9.03
C CYS A 160 14.97 -6.97 10.28
N GLN A 161 15.88 -7.71 10.90
CA GLN A 161 16.58 -7.24 12.11
C GLN A 161 17.58 -6.11 11.84
N TYR A 162 18.06 -5.99 10.59
CA TYR A 162 19.08 -5.00 10.21
C TYR A 162 18.47 -3.66 9.82
N CYS A 163 17.41 -3.70 9.01
CA CYS A 163 16.80 -2.49 8.48
C CYS A 163 15.35 -2.31 8.95
N ALA A 164 14.77 -3.16 9.79
CA ALA A 164 13.38 -3.09 10.24
C ALA A 164 12.31 -3.15 9.13
N ALA A 165 12.68 -3.46 7.88
CA ALA A 165 11.72 -3.57 6.78
C ALA A 165 10.81 -4.77 7.00
N VAL A 166 9.51 -4.58 6.79
CA VAL A 166 8.53 -5.66 6.74
C VAL A 166 8.66 -6.39 5.41
N ASN A 167 8.80 -7.72 5.46
CA ASN A 167 8.90 -8.60 4.30
C ASN A 167 7.83 -9.69 4.40
N PHE A 168 7.18 -9.98 3.29
CA PHE A 168 6.23 -11.07 3.22
C PHE A 168 6.92 -12.35 2.72
N LEU A 169 6.80 -13.42 3.52
CA LEU A 169 7.27 -14.75 3.19
C LEU A 169 6.14 -15.51 2.49
N ASP A 170 6.28 -15.69 1.18
CA ASP A 170 5.41 -16.55 0.38
C ASP A 170 6.01 -17.97 0.36
N PRO A 171 5.26 -19.04 0.72
CA PRO A 171 5.75 -20.43 0.61
C PRO A 171 6.21 -20.79 -0.81
N ILE A 172 5.76 -20.08 -1.84
CA ILE A 172 6.21 -20.24 -3.24
C ILE A 172 7.68 -19.80 -3.43
N LEU A 173 8.24 -18.97 -2.54
CA LEU A 173 9.64 -18.51 -2.64
C LEU A 173 10.65 -19.67 -2.63
N ALA A 174 10.37 -20.71 -1.84
CA ALA A 174 11.26 -21.87 -1.71
C ALA A 174 11.14 -22.83 -2.90
N SER A 175 9.96 -22.98 -3.50
CA SER A 175 9.73 -23.93 -4.60
C SER A 175 10.10 -23.38 -5.97
N ARG A 176 10.15 -22.06 -6.15
CA ARG A 176 10.45 -21.39 -7.43
C ARG A 176 11.67 -20.47 -7.38
N THR A 177 12.63 -20.78 -6.51
CA THR A 177 13.81 -19.92 -6.28
C THR A 177 14.56 -19.58 -7.57
N SER A 178 14.79 -20.55 -8.46
CA SER A 178 15.51 -20.33 -9.73
C SER A 178 14.80 -19.34 -10.66
N ASP A 179 13.49 -19.45 -10.79
CA ASP A 179 12.70 -18.60 -11.68
C ASP A 179 12.61 -17.18 -11.14
N LEU A 180 12.50 -17.06 -9.81
CA LEU A 180 12.49 -15.76 -9.13
C LEU A 180 13.85 -15.06 -9.19
N LEU A 181 14.97 -15.80 -9.10
CA LEU A 181 16.31 -15.23 -9.25
C LEU A 181 16.55 -14.75 -10.69
N ARG A 182 16.08 -15.49 -11.70
CA ARG A 182 16.13 -15.04 -13.10
C ARG A 182 15.28 -13.78 -13.31
N ALA A 183 14.06 -13.77 -12.81
CA ALA A 183 13.18 -12.60 -12.88
C ALA A 183 13.78 -11.38 -12.16
N GLU A 184 14.44 -11.58 -11.01
CA GLU A 184 15.16 -10.53 -10.28
C GLU A 184 16.32 -9.97 -11.13
N ALA A 185 17.11 -10.83 -11.79
CA ALA A 185 18.18 -10.41 -12.69
C ALA A 185 17.65 -9.61 -13.88
N ASP A 186 16.59 -10.08 -14.54
CA ASP A 186 15.94 -9.36 -15.65
C ASP A 186 15.38 -8.01 -15.21
N GLU A 187 14.92 -7.91 -13.96
CA GLU A 187 14.48 -6.64 -13.39
C GLU A 187 15.66 -5.70 -13.15
N TYR A 188 16.78 -6.18 -12.58
CA TYR A 188 18.00 -5.37 -12.46
C TYR A 188 18.48 -4.84 -13.81
N ASP A 189 18.47 -5.68 -14.85
CA ASP A 189 18.87 -5.25 -16.19
C ASP A 189 17.93 -4.18 -16.76
N ARG A 190 16.63 -4.25 -16.45
CA ARG A 190 15.67 -3.19 -16.83
C ARG A 190 15.91 -1.91 -16.04
N ARG A 191 16.26 -2.01 -14.77
CA ARG A 191 16.58 -0.88 -13.88
C ARG A 191 17.84 -0.13 -14.33
N VAL A 192 18.89 -0.87 -14.68
CA VAL A 192 20.14 -0.32 -15.24
C VAL A 192 19.88 0.40 -16.56
N ARG A 193 18.92 -0.07 -17.35
CA ARG A 193 18.47 0.58 -18.60
C ARG A 193 17.58 1.83 -18.40
N GLY A 194 17.46 2.34 -17.18
CA GLY A 194 16.77 3.62 -16.90
C GLY A 194 15.25 3.54 -16.82
N TRP A 195 14.67 2.33 -16.72
CA TRP A 195 13.21 2.13 -16.77
C TRP A 195 12.47 2.49 -15.47
N MET A 196 13.19 2.88 -14.42
CA MET A 196 12.66 2.92 -13.05
C MET A 196 12.23 4.31 -12.58
N GLN A 197 11.33 4.97 -13.33
CA GLN A 197 10.60 6.14 -12.84
C GLN A 197 9.20 6.25 -13.47
N ASP A 198 8.46 5.15 -13.64
CA ASP A 198 7.04 5.28 -13.98
C ASP A 198 6.21 5.37 -12.69
N PRO A 199 5.85 6.58 -12.21
CA PRO A 199 4.98 6.74 -11.05
C PRO A 199 3.61 6.07 -11.26
N ALA A 200 3.22 5.77 -12.51
CA ALA A 200 1.94 5.14 -12.82
C ALA A 200 1.77 3.76 -12.17
N VAL A 201 2.86 3.05 -11.84
CA VAL A 201 2.77 1.73 -11.17
C VAL A 201 2.18 1.88 -9.77
N PHE A 202 2.53 2.95 -9.05
CA PHE A 202 1.99 3.22 -7.71
C PHE A 202 0.59 3.82 -7.77
N GLU A 203 0.24 4.48 -8.86
CA GLU A 203 -1.10 5.01 -9.12
C GLU A 203 -2.08 3.97 -9.68
N ALA A 204 -1.60 2.81 -10.15
CA ALA A 204 -2.45 1.78 -10.75
C ALA A 204 -3.63 1.35 -9.84
N PRO A 205 -3.47 1.15 -8.52
CA PRO A 205 -4.59 0.77 -7.66
C PRO A 205 -5.63 1.89 -7.49
N SER A 206 -5.21 3.14 -7.31
CA SER A 206 -6.13 4.27 -7.18
C SER A 206 -6.83 4.57 -8.51
N ARG A 207 -6.11 4.49 -9.63
CA ARG A 207 -6.69 4.60 -10.96
C ARG A 207 -7.73 3.50 -11.20
N ALA A 208 -7.42 2.25 -10.86
CA ALA A 208 -8.38 1.15 -10.96
C ALA A 208 -9.62 1.41 -10.09
N PHE A 209 -9.43 1.90 -8.86
CA PHE A 209 -10.53 2.27 -7.96
C PHE A 209 -11.51 3.25 -8.62
N TYR A 210 -11.00 4.41 -9.08
CA TYR A 210 -11.86 5.45 -9.65
C TYR A 210 -12.48 5.04 -10.99
N THR A 211 -11.72 4.34 -11.82
CA THR A 211 -12.18 3.95 -13.16
C THR A 211 -13.31 2.92 -13.06
N TYR A 212 -13.08 1.81 -12.35
CA TYR A 212 -14.11 0.76 -12.22
C TYR A 212 -15.25 1.19 -11.30
N GLY A 213 -14.95 1.92 -10.22
CA GLY A 213 -15.97 2.40 -9.31
C GLY A 213 -16.91 3.42 -9.95
N GLY A 214 -16.37 4.38 -10.72
CA GLY A 214 -17.17 5.34 -11.47
C GLY A 214 -18.05 4.68 -12.53
N LEU A 215 -17.47 3.77 -13.33
CA LEU A 215 -18.20 3.06 -14.38
C LEU A 215 -19.37 2.24 -13.81
N VAL A 216 -19.14 1.49 -12.73
CA VAL A 216 -20.19 0.68 -12.11
C VAL A 216 -21.24 1.56 -11.44
N ALA A 217 -20.85 2.64 -10.76
CA ALA A 217 -21.81 3.54 -10.12
C ALA A 217 -22.79 4.17 -11.11
N VAL A 218 -22.27 4.65 -12.24
CA VAL A 218 -23.11 5.23 -13.31
C VAL A 218 -24.01 4.16 -13.91
N SER A 219 -23.45 2.99 -14.26
CA SER A 219 -24.20 1.91 -14.91
C SER A 219 -25.35 1.40 -14.02
N VAL A 220 -25.08 1.14 -12.75
CA VAL A 220 -26.09 0.64 -11.81
C VAL A 220 -27.17 1.69 -11.54
N THR A 221 -26.80 2.97 -11.41
CA THR A 221 -27.78 4.05 -11.24
C THR A 221 -28.74 4.13 -12.43
N VAL A 222 -28.19 4.09 -13.65
CA VAL A 222 -28.99 4.16 -14.88
C VAL A 222 -29.93 2.96 -15.00
N VAL A 223 -29.43 1.75 -14.76
CA VAL A 223 -30.24 0.52 -14.82
C VAL A 223 -31.32 0.51 -13.75
N ALA A 224 -30.99 0.87 -12.50
CA ALA A 224 -31.94 0.91 -11.40
C ALA A 224 -33.04 1.95 -11.65
N ALA A 225 -32.68 3.15 -12.11
CA ALA A 225 -33.65 4.18 -12.46
C ALA A 225 -34.57 3.74 -13.62
N GLY A 226 -34.01 3.13 -14.66
CA GLY A 226 -34.79 2.60 -15.79
C GLY A 226 -35.77 1.49 -15.37
N ALA A 227 -35.32 0.56 -14.52
CA ALA A 227 -36.16 -0.52 -14.00
C ALA A 227 -37.30 0.01 -13.12
N MET A 228 -37.03 1.00 -12.25
CA MET A 228 -38.03 1.65 -11.41
C MET A 228 -39.06 2.46 -12.21
N LEU A 229 -38.68 3.00 -13.38
CA LEU A 229 -39.60 3.67 -14.29
C LEU A 229 -40.46 2.69 -15.08
N ALA A 230 -39.91 1.54 -15.49
CA ALA A 230 -40.64 0.53 -16.25
C ALA A 230 -41.69 -0.24 -15.42
N LEU A 231 -41.48 -0.34 -14.10
CA LEU A 231 -42.40 -1.00 -13.18
C LEU A 231 -43.57 -0.12 -12.71
N GLY A 232 -43.57 1.18 -13.06
CA GLY A 232 -44.59 2.14 -12.66
C GLY A 232 -45.60 2.43 -13.76
#